data_AF-A0A5N7UED5-F1
#
_entry.id   AF-A0A5N7UED5-F1
#
_cell.length_a   1.000
_cell.length_b   1.000
_cell.length_c   1.000
_cell.angle_alpha   90.00
_cell.angle_beta   90.00
_cell.angle_gamma   90.00
#
_symmetry.space_group_name_H-M   'P 1'
#
loop_
_entity.id
_entity.type
_entity.pdbx_description
1 polymer ?
#
loop_
_entity_poly.entity_id
_entity_poly.type
_entity_poly.pdbx_seq_one_letter_code
_entity_poly.pdbx_strand_id
1 'polypeptide(L)'
;MLESLLFILLLSVSALFIVILLIVMLIAVIQKSSALKKTALKISVIPILCWGLIAVWYFKTLPSINESEMENFAGIYTLNSSGNESFKPSKSKINGYKLILFDDGTYLFDGHEKIGLKKQGTWKTGGIDGLFQFYDENGNLSQCASPYDNDNNYNLYFENPNKQNAATIRFVKTKSE
;
A
#
# COMPACT_ATOMS: atom_id res chain seq x y z
N MET A 1 6.24 5.35 -8.00
CA MET A 1 5.97 5.95 -9.33
C MET A 1 6.41 5.06 -10.50
N LEU A 2 7.61 4.46 -10.48
CA LEU A 2 8.10 3.61 -11.58
C LEU A 2 7.26 2.33 -11.78
N GLU A 3 6.79 1.72 -10.70
CA GLU A 3 5.95 0.52 -10.74
C GLU A 3 4.61 0.77 -11.43
N SER A 4 3.92 1.85 -11.04
CA SER A 4 2.66 2.26 -11.68
C SER A 4 2.85 2.55 -13.17
N LEU A 5 3.97 3.16 -13.55
CA LEU A 5 4.31 3.42 -14.95
C LEU A 5 4.50 2.10 -15.73
N LEU A 6 5.20 1.13 -15.14
CA LEU A 6 5.44 -0.18 -15.76
C LEU A 6 4.11 -0.92 -16.01
N PHE A 7 3.18 -0.90 -15.05
CA PHE A 7 1.86 -1.53 -15.24
C PHE A 7 1.04 -0.84 -16.31
N ILE A 8 1.02 0.49 -16.32
CA ILE A 8 0.33 1.26 -17.36
C ILE A 8 0.90 0.93 -18.73
N LEU A 9 2.23 0.80 -18.85
CA LEU A 9 2.89 0.39 -20.10
C LEU A 9 2.46 -1.03 -20.52
N LEU A 10 2.54 -2.02 -19.63
CA LEU A 10 2.15 -3.40 -19.93
C LEU A 10 0.67 -3.51 -20.34
N LEU A 11 -0.22 -2.79 -19.67
CA LEU A 11 -1.64 -2.74 -20.01
C LEU A 11 -1.88 -2.07 -21.37
N SER A 12 -1.17 -0.97 -21.64
CA SER A 12 -1.29 -0.24 -22.92
C SER A 12 -0.80 -1.08 -24.09
N VAL A 13 0.35 -1.75 -23.94
CA VAL A 13 0.89 -2.69 -24.94
C VAL A 13 -0.09 -3.85 -25.15
N SER A 14 -0.57 -4.47 -24.06
CA SER A 14 -1.56 -5.54 -24.14
C SER A 14 -2.83 -5.11 -24.88
N ALA A 15 -3.37 -3.93 -24.56
CA ALA A 15 -4.58 -3.40 -25.19
C ALA A 15 -4.38 -3.17 -26.70
N LEU A 16 -3.25 -2.59 -27.09
CA LEU A 16 -2.90 -2.36 -28.49
C LEU A 16 -2.85 -3.68 -29.28
N PHE A 17 -2.18 -4.70 -28.73
CA PHE A 17 -2.10 -6.02 -29.37
C PHE A 17 -3.45 -6.74 -29.43
N ILE A 18 -4.33 -6.56 -28.44
CA ILE A 18 -5.71 -7.09 -28.49
C ILE A 18 -6.50 -6.43 -29.62
N VAL A 19 -6.39 -5.11 -29.81
CA VAL A 19 -7.07 -4.41 -30.92
C VAL A 19 -6.56 -4.90 -32.27
N ILE A 20 -5.24 -4.99 -32.44
CA ILE A 20 -4.63 -5.55 -33.67
C ILE A 20 -5.15 -6.97 -33.92
N LEU A 21 -5.22 -7.79 -32.88
CA LEU A 21 -5.69 -9.16 -32.98
C LEU A 21 -7.15 -9.23 -33.42
N LEU A 22 -8.04 -8.39 -32.89
CA LEU A 22 -9.44 -8.30 -33.30
C LEU A 22 -9.56 -7.91 -34.78
N ILE A 23 -8.78 -6.93 -35.24
CA ILE A 23 -8.77 -6.50 -36.65
C ILE A 23 -8.31 -7.64 -37.56
N VAL A 24 -7.17 -8.27 -37.24
CA VAL A 24 -6.62 -9.39 -38.03
C VAL A 24 -7.59 -10.56 -38.06
N MET A 25 -8.28 -10.84 -36.95
CA MET A 25 -9.23 -11.95 -36.86
C MET A 25 -10.51 -11.66 -37.67
N LEU A 26 -11.03 -10.43 -37.67
CA LEU A 26 -12.13 -10.00 -38.53
C LEU A 26 -11.78 -10.18 -40.02
N ILE A 27 -10.60 -9.69 -40.43
CA ILE A 27 -10.12 -9.85 -41.82
C ILE A 27 -9.98 -11.33 -42.17
N ALA A 28 -9.43 -12.14 -41.25
CA ALA A 28 -9.27 -13.58 -41.46
C ALA A 28 -10.60 -14.32 -41.66
N VAL A 29 -11.65 -13.91 -40.94
CA VAL A 29 -13.01 -14.47 -41.09
C VAL A 29 -13.61 -14.07 -42.43
N ILE A 30 -13.54 -12.78 -42.80
CA ILE A 30 -14.07 -12.28 -44.08
C ILE A 30 -13.38 -12.98 -45.26
N GLN A 31 -12.05 -13.11 -45.21
CA GLN A 31 -11.27 -13.74 -46.28
C GLN A 31 -11.25 -15.28 -46.21
N LYS A 32 -11.88 -15.89 -45.19
CA LYS A 32 -11.77 -17.33 -44.88
C LYS A 32 -10.31 -17.83 -44.86
N SER A 33 -9.37 -16.97 -44.49
CA SER A 33 -7.93 -17.24 -44.57
C SER A 33 -7.45 -17.99 -43.32
N SER A 34 -6.99 -19.23 -43.50
CA SER A 34 -6.39 -20.02 -42.41
C SER A 34 -5.00 -19.51 -42.01
N ALA A 35 -4.26 -18.88 -42.93
CA ALA A 35 -2.96 -18.28 -42.65
C ALA A 35 -3.07 -17.10 -41.68
N LEU A 36 -4.03 -16.20 -41.90
CA LEU A 36 -4.27 -15.05 -41.02
C LEU A 36 -4.71 -15.48 -39.61
N LYS A 37 -5.51 -16.56 -39.49
CA LYS A 37 -5.86 -17.15 -38.20
C LYS A 37 -4.62 -17.65 -37.44
N LYS A 38 -3.68 -18.30 -38.12
CA LYS A 38 -2.40 -18.75 -37.52
C LYS A 38 -1.54 -17.57 -37.07
N THR A 39 -1.50 -16.48 -37.83
CA THR A 39 -0.78 -15.26 -37.44
C THR A 39 -1.42 -14.59 -36.23
N ALA A 40 -2.75 -14.48 -36.18
CA ALA A 40 -3.46 -13.96 -35.01
C ALA A 40 -3.16 -14.78 -33.74
N LEU A 41 -3.09 -16.12 -33.85
CA LEU A 41 -2.72 -16.98 -32.73
C LEU A 41 -1.32 -16.66 -32.20
N LYS A 42 -0.34 -16.43 -33.07
CA LYS A 42 1.02 -16.03 -32.63
C LYS A 42 1.02 -14.68 -31.91
N ILE A 43 0.24 -13.72 -32.40
CA ILE A 43 0.12 -12.38 -31.79
C ILE A 43 -0.52 -12.47 -30.40
N SER A 44 -1.44 -13.40 -30.17
CA SER A 44 -2.13 -13.57 -28.87
C SER A 44 -1.18 -13.86 -27.70
N VAL A 45 0.01 -14.41 -27.99
CA VAL A 45 1.02 -14.71 -26.98
C VAL A 45 1.46 -13.44 -26.23
N ILE A 46 1.49 -12.30 -26.91
CA ILE A 46 2.00 -11.04 -26.33
C ILE A 46 1.09 -10.54 -25.18
N PRO A 47 -0.24 -10.32 -25.38
CA PRO A 47 -1.14 -9.99 -24.28
C PRO A 47 -1.12 -11.01 -23.13
N ILE A 48 -1.04 -12.31 -23.44
CA ILE A 48 -1.00 -13.37 -22.43
C ILE A 48 0.25 -13.25 -21.56
N LEU A 49 1.42 -13.00 -22.16
CA LEU A 49 2.65 -12.76 -21.43
C LEU A 49 2.58 -11.50 -20.57
N CYS A 50 2.02 -10.40 -21.10
CA CYS A 50 1.81 -9.17 -20.33
C CYS A 50 0.94 -9.42 -19.09
N TRP A 51 -0.20 -10.09 -19.26
CA TRP A 51 -1.08 -10.47 -18.14
C TRP A 51 -0.40 -11.44 -17.16
N GLY A 52 0.38 -12.39 -17.65
CA GLY A 52 1.14 -13.32 -16.82
C GLY A 52 2.16 -12.61 -15.93
N LEU A 53 2.92 -11.65 -16.48
CA LEU A 53 3.86 -10.84 -15.71
C LEU A 53 3.18 -9.99 -14.64
N ILE A 54 2.04 -9.37 -14.99
CA ILE A 54 1.23 -8.62 -14.02
C ILE A 54 0.76 -9.56 -12.90
N ALA A 55 0.23 -10.74 -13.24
CA ALA A 55 -0.24 -11.71 -12.26
C ALA A 55 0.89 -12.17 -11.32
N VAL A 56 2.06 -12.51 -11.85
CA VAL A 56 3.22 -12.89 -11.03
C VAL A 56 3.59 -11.77 -10.05
N TRP A 57 3.55 -10.51 -10.49
CA TRP A 57 3.82 -9.38 -9.62
C TRP A 57 2.84 -9.31 -8.43
N TYR A 58 1.54 -9.30 -8.70
CA TYR A 58 0.53 -9.18 -7.65
C TYR A 58 0.44 -10.40 -6.71
N PHE A 59 0.75 -11.61 -7.19
CA PHE A 59 0.65 -12.82 -6.38
C PHE A 59 1.93 -13.18 -5.61
N LYS A 60 3.10 -12.74 -6.07
CA LYS A 60 4.38 -13.15 -5.48
C LYS A 60 5.19 -11.99 -4.96
N THR A 61 5.46 -10.99 -5.80
CA THR A 61 6.39 -9.92 -5.41
C THR A 61 5.72 -8.97 -4.42
N LEU A 62 4.48 -8.54 -4.70
CA LEU A 62 3.77 -7.59 -3.85
C LEU A 62 3.53 -8.13 -2.42
N PRO A 63 3.03 -9.36 -2.21
CA PRO A 63 2.86 -9.91 -0.86
C PRO A 63 4.20 -10.04 -0.11
N SER A 64 5.26 -10.48 -0.80
CA SER A 64 6.58 -10.63 -0.20
C SER A 64 7.20 -9.30 0.23
N ILE A 65 7.03 -8.25 -0.59
CA ILE A 65 7.48 -6.89 -0.25
C ILE A 65 6.70 -6.41 0.97
N ASN A 66 5.37 -6.53 0.95
CA ASN A 66 4.52 -6.10 2.06
C ASN A 66 4.87 -6.78 3.38
N GLU A 67 5.13 -8.10 3.36
CA GLU A 67 5.56 -8.87 4.53
C GLU A 67 6.89 -8.36 5.08
N SER A 68 7.88 -8.11 4.22
CA SER A 68 9.18 -7.55 4.63
C SER A 68 9.06 -6.12 5.20
N GLU A 69 8.17 -5.28 4.63
CA GLU A 69 7.90 -3.95 5.18
C GLU A 69 7.21 -4.04 6.54
N MET A 70 6.29 -4.99 6.71
CA MET A 70 5.61 -5.20 7.99
C MET A 70 6.60 -5.58 9.08
N GLU A 71 7.52 -6.51 8.80
CA GLU A 71 8.59 -6.90 9.72
C GLU A 71 9.48 -5.70 10.11
N ASN A 72 9.91 -4.90 9.12
CA ASN A 72 10.75 -3.73 9.35
C ASN A 72 10.06 -2.65 10.21
N PHE A 73 8.76 -2.44 10.02
CA PHE A 73 7.99 -1.45 10.78
C PHE A 73 7.37 -2.02 12.07
N ALA A 74 7.39 -3.33 12.30
CA ALA A 74 6.92 -3.93 13.56
C ALA A 74 7.75 -3.42 14.74
N GLY A 75 7.09 -3.02 15.82
CA GLY A 75 7.73 -2.53 17.04
C GLY A 75 6.90 -1.51 17.80
N ILE A 76 7.54 -0.90 18.80
CA ILE A 76 6.91 0.06 19.70
C ILE A 76 7.17 1.47 19.19
N TYR A 77 6.13 2.27 19.12
CA TYR A 77 6.15 3.66 18.71
C TYR A 77 5.63 4.56 19.82
N THR A 78 6.27 5.71 19.98
CA THR A 78 5.84 6.75 20.92
C THR A 78 5.51 8.03 20.17
N LEU A 79 4.45 8.70 20.60
CA LEU A 79 4.10 10.02 20.07
C LEU A 79 5.23 11.03 20.34
N ASN A 80 5.73 11.66 19.27
CA ASN A 80 6.71 12.74 19.38
C ASN A 80 5.99 14.09 19.55
N SER A 81 6.03 14.64 20.76
CA SER A 81 5.39 15.93 21.12
C SER A 81 6.17 17.18 20.67
N SER A 82 7.26 17.05 19.91
CA SER A 82 8.23 18.14 19.66
C SER A 82 7.75 19.32 18.80
N GLY A 83 6.48 19.41 18.39
CA GLY A 83 6.01 20.53 17.54
C GLY A 83 4.61 21.08 17.80
N ASN A 84 3.77 20.39 18.60
CA ASN A 84 2.34 20.69 18.64
C ASN A 84 1.88 20.94 20.08
N GLU A 85 1.71 22.22 20.45
CA GLU A 85 1.24 22.62 21.80
C GLU A 85 -0.11 22.00 22.20
N SER A 86 -0.91 21.55 21.23
CA SER A 86 -2.21 20.91 21.41
C SER A 86 -2.15 19.41 21.79
N PHE A 87 -0.96 18.80 21.77
CA PHE A 87 -0.69 17.40 22.13
C PHE A 87 0.29 17.28 23.32
N LYS A 88 0.28 18.25 24.24
CA LYS A 88 0.96 18.10 25.53
C LYS A 88 0.24 17.02 26.34
N PRO A 89 0.89 15.90 26.70
CA PRO A 89 0.28 14.94 27.61
C PRO A 89 -0.02 15.64 28.94
N SER A 90 -1.23 15.42 29.48
CA SER A 90 -1.55 15.83 30.85
C SER A 90 -0.50 15.25 31.80
N LYS A 91 -0.06 16.02 32.81
CA LYS A 91 1.06 15.75 33.74
C LYS A 91 1.07 14.35 34.42
N SER A 92 0.02 13.54 34.25
CA SER A 92 -0.11 12.19 34.79
C SER A 92 0.29 11.04 33.85
N LYS A 93 0.48 11.26 32.53
CA LYS A 93 1.00 10.26 31.59
C LYS A 93 2.34 10.75 31.02
N ILE A 94 3.41 10.55 31.79
CA ILE A 94 4.75 11.03 31.46
C ILE A 94 5.37 10.26 30.26
N ASN A 95 4.81 9.10 29.92
CA ASN A 95 5.10 8.41 28.67
C ASN A 95 3.95 8.70 27.70
N GLY A 96 4.22 9.40 26.60
CA GLY A 96 3.23 9.73 25.57
C GLY A 96 2.48 8.52 25.03
N TYR A 97 1.47 8.75 24.19
CA TYR A 97 0.67 7.64 23.61
C TYR A 97 1.57 6.63 22.90
N LYS A 98 1.40 5.34 23.25
CA LYS A 98 2.12 4.22 22.64
C LYS A 98 1.26 3.56 21.56
N LEU A 99 1.90 3.26 20.44
CA LEU A 99 1.38 2.42 19.36
C LEU A 99 2.34 1.23 19.20
N ILE A 100 1.83 0.01 19.22
CA ILE A 100 2.60 -1.21 19.02
C ILE A 100 2.11 -1.82 17.71
N LEU A 101 3.02 -2.02 16.77
CA LEU A 101 2.77 -2.74 15.53
C LEU A 101 3.37 -4.13 15.64
N PHE A 102 2.57 -5.16 15.41
CA PHE A 102 3.03 -6.54 15.33
C PHE A 102 3.29 -6.92 13.87
N ASP A 103 4.28 -7.77 13.64
CA ASP A 103 4.66 -8.31 12.33
C ASP A 103 3.56 -9.19 11.70
N ASP A 104 2.67 -9.75 12.53
CA ASP A 104 1.46 -10.47 12.10
C ASP A 104 0.36 -9.57 11.51
N GLY A 105 0.56 -8.25 11.51
CA GLY A 105 -0.41 -7.28 10.99
C GLY A 105 -1.48 -6.87 11.98
N THR A 106 -1.32 -7.14 13.27
CA THR A 106 -2.15 -6.57 14.33
C THR A 106 -1.49 -5.35 14.96
N TYR A 107 -2.27 -4.49 15.62
CA TYR A 107 -1.72 -3.38 16.39
C TYR A 107 -2.46 -3.17 17.71
N LEU A 108 -1.75 -2.55 18.66
CA LEU A 108 -2.30 -2.05 19.93
C LEU A 108 -1.96 -0.58 20.10
N PHE A 109 -2.92 0.21 20.56
CA PHE A 109 -2.79 1.64 20.74
C PHE A 109 -3.41 2.08 22.07
N ASP A 110 -2.67 2.88 22.84
CA ASP A 110 -3.09 3.35 24.18
C ASP A 110 -4.37 4.23 24.15
N GLY A 111 -4.76 4.71 22.97
CA GLY A 111 -6.00 5.44 22.75
C GLY A 111 -5.89 6.94 23.02
N HIS A 112 -6.25 7.74 22.02
CA HIS A 112 -6.47 9.18 22.15
C HIS A 112 -7.46 9.65 21.09
N GLU A 113 -8.51 10.35 21.52
CA GLU A 113 -9.62 10.78 20.64
C GLU A 113 -9.14 11.61 19.45
N LYS A 114 -8.09 12.42 19.61
CA LYS A 114 -7.58 13.27 18.53
C LYS A 114 -6.82 12.51 17.43
N ILE A 115 -6.44 11.26 17.66
CA ILE A 115 -5.71 10.47 16.66
C ILE A 115 -6.70 9.79 15.72
N GLY A 116 -7.91 9.44 16.17
CA GLY A 116 -8.90 8.75 15.33
C GLY A 116 -8.66 7.25 15.17
N LEU A 117 -7.55 6.73 15.70
CA LEU A 117 -7.21 5.31 15.70
C LEU A 117 -7.89 4.57 16.87
N LYS A 118 -8.45 3.39 16.60
CA LYS A 118 -8.99 2.50 17.64
C LYS A 118 -7.87 1.93 18.52
N LYS A 119 -8.22 1.36 19.67
CA LYS A 119 -7.23 0.81 20.61
C LYS A 119 -6.56 -0.47 20.11
N GLN A 120 -7.21 -1.18 19.20
CA GLN A 120 -6.67 -2.39 18.59
C GLN A 120 -7.32 -2.62 17.24
N GLY A 121 -6.66 -3.43 16.42
CA GLY A 121 -7.16 -3.83 15.12
C GLY A 121 -6.04 -4.41 14.26
N THR A 122 -6.20 -4.27 12.94
CA THR A 122 -5.19 -4.75 11.97
C THR A 122 -4.58 -3.60 11.19
N TRP A 123 -3.36 -3.78 10.72
CA TRP A 123 -2.67 -2.82 9.86
C TRP A 123 -2.04 -3.54 8.68
N LYS A 124 -1.89 -2.83 7.56
CA LYS A 124 -1.32 -3.35 6.32
C LYS A 124 -0.41 -2.32 5.66
N THR A 125 0.70 -2.80 5.09
CA THR A 125 1.62 -2.04 4.24
C THR A 125 1.17 -2.07 2.78
N GLY A 126 1.82 -1.29 1.92
CA GLY A 126 1.51 -1.28 0.49
C GLY A 126 0.08 -0.86 0.12
N GLY A 127 -0.56 -0.02 0.95
CA GLY A 127 -1.86 0.56 0.64
C GLY A 127 -1.79 1.57 -0.52
N ILE A 128 -2.89 2.28 -0.77
CA ILE A 128 -2.95 3.32 -1.81
C ILE A 128 -1.79 4.31 -1.62
N ASP A 129 -1.00 4.50 -2.67
CA ASP A 129 0.19 5.36 -2.71
C ASP A 129 1.27 5.03 -1.65
N GLY A 130 1.35 3.76 -1.22
CA GLY A 130 2.34 3.31 -0.22
C GLY A 130 1.97 3.68 1.23
N LEU A 131 0.74 4.17 1.46
CA LEU A 131 0.24 4.46 2.80
C LEU A 131 -0.01 3.16 3.57
N PHE A 132 0.25 3.20 4.87
CA PHE A 132 -0.14 2.13 5.77
C PHE A 132 -1.59 2.33 6.16
N GLN A 133 -2.38 1.26 6.09
CA GLN A 133 -3.81 1.30 6.38
C GLN A 133 -4.09 0.59 7.69
N PHE A 134 -4.84 1.25 8.57
CA PHE A 134 -5.23 0.75 9.87
C PHE A 134 -6.73 0.51 9.90
N TYR A 135 -7.13 -0.69 10.31
CA TYR A 135 -8.51 -1.11 10.39
C TYR A 135 -8.91 -1.35 11.84
N ASP A 136 -10.19 -1.16 12.14
CA ASP A 136 -10.76 -1.60 13.41
C ASP A 136 -10.98 -3.12 13.42
N GLU A 137 -11.45 -3.64 14.55
CA GLU A 137 -11.75 -5.08 14.74
C GLU A 137 -12.85 -5.59 13.81
N ASN A 138 -13.70 -4.71 13.30
CA ASN A 138 -14.76 -5.04 12.36
C ASN A 138 -14.26 -5.01 10.89
N GLY A 139 -12.99 -4.66 10.67
CA GLY A 139 -12.39 -4.54 9.35
C GLY A 139 -12.68 -3.21 8.64
N ASN A 140 -13.24 -2.21 9.33
CA ASN A 140 -13.45 -0.88 8.76
C ASN A 140 -12.16 -0.08 8.81
N LEU A 141 -11.85 0.67 7.75
CA LEU A 141 -10.68 1.55 7.71
C LEU A 141 -10.84 2.66 8.76
N SER A 142 -9.95 2.65 9.76
CA SER A 142 -9.89 3.64 10.83
C SER A 142 -9.01 4.82 10.45
N GLN A 143 -7.81 4.56 9.91
CA GLN A 143 -6.90 5.63 9.49
C GLN A 143 -5.85 5.16 8.47
N CYS A 144 -5.21 6.14 7.81
CA CYS A 144 -4.00 5.92 7.04
C CYS A 144 -2.82 6.65 7.70
N ALA A 145 -1.62 6.08 7.58
CA ALA A 145 -0.38 6.72 7.99
C ALA A 145 0.64 6.70 6.85
N SER A 146 1.39 7.78 6.70
CA SER A 146 2.55 7.82 5.82
C SER A 146 3.75 7.22 6.56
N PRO A 147 4.34 6.12 6.07
CA PRO A 147 5.58 5.60 6.61
C PRO A 147 6.77 6.47 6.21
N TYR A 148 7.77 6.52 7.08
CA TYR A 148 9.07 7.12 6.78
C TYR A 148 10.16 6.35 7.50
N ASP A 149 11.12 5.84 6.75
CA ASP A 149 12.30 5.15 7.23
C ASP A 149 13.57 5.90 6.83
N ASN A 150 14.53 6.00 7.75
CA ASN A 150 15.87 6.51 7.48
C ASN A 150 16.87 5.91 8.48
N ASP A 151 17.82 5.11 8.01
CA ASP A 151 18.90 4.51 8.80
C ASP A 151 18.41 3.94 10.16
N ASN A 152 17.50 2.96 10.12
CA ASN A 152 16.84 2.33 11.27
C ASN A 152 15.96 3.26 12.12
N ASN A 153 15.65 4.47 11.66
CA ASN A 153 14.67 5.34 12.30
C ASN A 153 13.35 5.28 11.53
N TYR A 154 12.40 4.51 12.07
CA TYR A 154 11.07 4.38 11.50
C TYR A 154 10.09 5.34 12.15
N ASN A 155 9.28 6.00 11.33
CA ASN A 155 8.30 6.99 11.75
C ASN A 155 6.98 6.75 11.02
N LEU A 156 5.88 7.10 11.68
CA LEU A 156 4.54 7.06 11.12
C LEU A 156 3.89 8.42 11.30
N TYR A 157 3.36 8.97 10.21
CA TYR A 157 2.66 10.25 10.21
C TYR A 157 1.18 10.00 9.95
N PHE A 158 0.36 10.27 10.97
CA PHE A 158 -1.09 10.20 10.84
C PHE A 158 -1.63 11.60 10.52
N GLU A 159 -2.56 11.68 9.57
CA GLU A 159 -3.30 12.92 9.34
C GLU A 159 -4.25 13.18 10.52
N ASN A 160 -4.35 14.42 10.98
CA ASN A 160 -5.28 14.77 12.05
C ASN A 160 -6.73 14.78 11.51
N PRO A 161 -7.63 13.93 12.04
CA PRO A 161 -9.00 13.84 11.56
C PRO A 161 -9.80 15.14 11.71
N ASN A 162 -9.41 16.02 12.64
CA ASN A 162 -10.14 17.26 12.91
C ASN A 162 -9.87 18.40 11.91
N LYS A 163 -8.92 18.25 10.97
CA LYS A 163 -8.60 19.19 9.85
C LYS A 163 -8.46 20.70 10.16
N GLN A 164 -8.60 21.13 11.40
CA GLN A 164 -8.58 22.55 11.80
C GLN A 164 -7.17 23.16 11.71
N ASN A 165 -6.13 22.32 11.66
CA ASN A 165 -4.78 22.66 11.28
C ASN A 165 -4.21 21.43 10.55
N ALA A 166 -3.48 21.61 9.45
CA ALA A 166 -2.82 20.54 8.67
C ALA A 166 -1.64 19.87 9.43
N ALA A 167 -1.82 19.67 10.74
CA ALA A 167 -0.83 19.09 11.62
C ALA A 167 -0.85 17.57 11.46
N THR A 168 0.30 17.01 11.10
CA THR A 168 0.53 15.57 11.13
C THR A 168 0.93 15.14 12.53
N ILE A 169 0.42 13.99 12.95
CA ILE A 169 0.71 13.36 14.23
C ILE A 169 1.84 12.36 13.99
N ARG A 170 3.03 12.65 14.53
CA ARG A 170 4.23 11.84 14.31
C ARG A 170 4.47 10.84 15.43
N PHE A 171 4.50 9.57 15.08
CA PHE A 171 4.96 8.47 15.92
C PHE A 171 6.37 8.07 15.52
N VAL A 172 7.24 7.83 16.50
CA VAL A 172 8.64 7.45 16.30
C VAL A 172 8.86 6.08 16.91
N LYS A 173 9.44 5.15 16.16
CA LYS A 173 9.79 3.81 16.64
C LYS A 173 10.85 3.95 17.73
N THR A 174 10.57 3.41 18.90
CA THR A 174 11.53 3.30 19.99
C THR A 174 12.61 2.31 19.57
N LYS A 175 13.88 2.69 19.67
CA LYS A 175 14.99 1.77 19.44
C LYS A 175 14.93 0.70 20.52
N SER A 176 14.95 -0.57 20.15
CA SER A 176 15.24 -1.62 21.12
C SER A 176 16.67 -1.38 21.61
N GLU A 177 16.84 -1.22 22.92
CA GLU A 177 18.16 -1.32 23.56
C GLU A 177 18.71 -2.75 23.44
#